data_AF-A0A5K1BVB5-F1
#
_entry.id   AF-A0A5K1BVB5-F1
#
_cell.length_a   1.000
_cell.length_b   1.000
_cell.length_c   1.000
_cell.angle_alpha   90.00
_cell.angle_beta   90.00
_cell.angle_gamma   90.00
#
_symmetry.space_group_name_H-M   'P 1'
#
loop_
_entity.id
_entity.type
_entity.pdbx_description
1 polymer ?
#
loop_
_entity_poly.entity_id
_entity_poly.type
_entity_poly.pdbx_seq_one_letter_code
_entity_poly.pdbx_strand_id
1 'polypeptide(L)'
;VIRRINVLKEEVSRVAENATLSLSEKTKINAAKYSAMMAPIAVALERRLASTSRKPETAHETWFQNEYGEQLKSAVSAFKVPPTSAAVLADVWRPFDAIAASLATHQRKPTITLSDVAPQMAHFSASDVPMPGLEKNVTPYESFESFCPDLQGIITISSFCEQVVILSTKTKPKKLGIVGSDGKKYTYLLKGREDLRLDARIMQFLQAVNSLLYSCKDARSRSLFVRHYSVTPISGRAGLIQWVDNVISIYSVFKSWQSHMQVGQVSASGAGNGNGAHPPVPRPSDMFYGKIIPALKEKGIRKVISRRDWPHEVKRKVLLELMKEVPRQLLHREIWCSSEGFKSFNTKLM
;
A
#
# COMPACT_ATOMS: atom_id res chain seq x y z
N VAL A 1 -9.91 -18.67 9.20
CA VAL A 1 -10.10 -20.12 8.93
C VAL A 1 -9.35 -20.97 9.93
N ILE A 2 -8.01 -20.88 10.00
CA ILE A 2 -7.15 -21.68 10.90
C ILE A 2 -7.65 -21.73 12.35
N ARG A 3 -7.99 -20.58 12.95
CA ARG A 3 -8.57 -20.55 14.31
C ARG A 3 -9.85 -21.39 14.45
N ARG A 4 -10.75 -21.34 13.46
CA ARG A 4 -11.99 -22.14 13.47
C ARG A 4 -11.70 -23.63 13.25
N ILE A 5 -10.70 -23.96 12.43
CA ILE A 5 -10.22 -25.34 12.26
C ILE A 5 -9.70 -25.89 13.59
N ASN A 6 -8.90 -25.13 14.34
CA ASN A 6 -8.38 -25.60 15.64
C ASN A 6 -9.50 -25.86 16.65
N VAL A 7 -10.48 -24.95 16.75
CA VAL A 7 -11.66 -25.16 17.61
C VAL A 7 -12.45 -26.40 17.17
N LEU A 8 -12.64 -26.60 15.86
CA LEU A 8 -13.32 -27.79 15.35
C LEU A 8 -12.54 -29.08 15.65
N LYS A 9 -11.20 -29.06 15.66
CA LYS A 9 -10.38 -30.22 16.04
C LYS A 9 -10.60 -30.60 17.52
N GLU A 10 -10.55 -29.61 18.41
CA GLU A 10 -10.83 -29.81 19.84
C GLU A 10 -12.24 -30.37 20.06
N GLU A 11 -13.21 -29.85 19.33
CA GLU A 11 -14.60 -30.31 19.37
C GLU A 11 -14.78 -31.74 18.85
N VAL A 12 -14.07 -32.12 17.78
CA VAL A 12 -14.10 -33.49 17.25
C VAL A 12 -13.50 -34.47 18.27
N SER A 13 -12.40 -34.10 18.94
CA SER A 13 -11.83 -34.91 20.02
C SER A 13 -12.80 -35.09 21.18
N ARG A 14 -13.45 -34.01 21.62
CA ARG A 14 -14.46 -34.05 22.69
C ARG A 14 -15.66 -34.94 22.35
N VAL A 15 -16.14 -34.87 21.10
CA VAL A 15 -17.25 -35.72 20.62
C VAL A 15 -16.82 -37.18 20.50
N ALA A 16 -15.54 -37.44 20.17
CA ALA A 16 -14.99 -38.79 20.10
C ALA A 16 -14.94 -39.47 21.48
N GLU A 17 -14.59 -38.74 22.53
CA GLU A 17 -14.51 -39.22 23.93
C GLU A 17 -15.89 -39.58 24.53
N ASN A 18 -16.98 -39.12 23.94
CA ASN A 18 -18.31 -39.41 24.45
C ASN A 18 -18.73 -40.86 24.16
N ALA A 19 -18.90 -41.68 25.20
CA ALA A 19 -19.26 -43.08 25.10
C ALA A 19 -20.75 -43.34 24.78
N THR A 20 -21.64 -42.37 24.97
CA THR A 20 -23.10 -42.55 24.79
C THR A 20 -23.58 -42.36 23.36
N LEU A 21 -22.73 -41.83 22.48
CA LEU A 21 -23.07 -41.54 21.09
C LEU A 21 -22.56 -42.64 20.16
N SER A 22 -23.40 -43.07 19.22
CA SER A 22 -22.99 -43.94 18.12
C SER A 22 -22.05 -43.21 17.15
N LEU A 23 -21.29 -43.96 16.35
CA LEU A 23 -20.39 -43.39 15.32
C LEU A 23 -21.15 -42.52 14.30
N SER A 24 -22.37 -42.92 13.94
CA SER A 24 -23.24 -42.16 13.03
C SER A 24 -23.66 -40.81 13.63
N GLU A 25 -24.05 -40.80 14.92
CA GLU A 25 -24.41 -39.58 15.63
C GLU A 25 -23.21 -38.64 15.81
N LYS A 26 -22.04 -39.18 16.18
CA LYS A 26 -20.79 -38.42 16.26
C LYS A 26 -20.47 -37.72 14.93
N THR A 27 -20.61 -38.44 13.82
CA THR A 27 -20.37 -37.91 12.47
C THR A 27 -21.37 -36.81 12.11
N LYS A 28 -22.67 -37.02 12.40
CA LYS A 28 -23.71 -36.00 12.17
C LYS A 28 -23.48 -34.73 13.00
N ILE A 29 -23.11 -34.86 14.27
CA ILE A 29 -22.83 -33.73 15.17
C ILE A 29 -21.63 -32.93 14.65
N ASN A 30 -20.54 -33.61 14.29
CA ASN A 30 -19.34 -32.97 13.74
C ASN A 30 -19.63 -32.25 12.41
N ALA A 31 -20.41 -32.89 11.53
CA ALA A 31 -20.83 -32.31 10.26
C ALA A 31 -21.69 -31.05 10.45
N ALA A 32 -22.68 -31.09 11.35
CA ALA A 32 -23.54 -29.95 11.66
C ALA A 32 -22.74 -28.77 12.25
N LYS A 33 -21.82 -29.05 13.18
CA LYS A 33 -20.92 -28.04 13.76
C LYS A 33 -20.00 -27.41 12.72
N TYR A 34 -19.41 -28.23 11.85
CA TYR A 34 -18.59 -27.74 10.73
C TYR A 34 -19.38 -26.78 9.85
N SER A 35 -20.56 -27.19 9.37
CA SER A 35 -21.42 -26.38 8.52
C SER A 35 -21.80 -25.05 9.18
N ALA A 36 -22.20 -25.07 10.46
CA ALA A 36 -22.55 -23.86 11.19
C ALA A 36 -21.35 -22.90 11.36
N MET A 37 -20.18 -23.43 11.71
CA MET A 37 -18.98 -22.62 11.93
C MET A 37 -18.36 -22.08 10.63
N MET A 38 -18.46 -22.83 9.53
CA MET A 38 -17.88 -22.46 8.24
C MET A 38 -18.84 -21.71 7.32
N ALA A 39 -20.15 -21.74 7.56
CA ALA A 39 -21.16 -21.06 6.74
C ALA A 39 -20.82 -19.59 6.41
N PRO A 40 -20.40 -18.73 7.37
CA PRO A 40 -20.04 -17.34 7.04
C PRO A 40 -18.87 -17.22 6.04
N ILE A 41 -17.94 -18.18 6.08
CA ILE A 41 -16.78 -18.21 5.17
C ILE A 41 -17.22 -18.75 3.81
N ALA A 42 -18.04 -19.81 3.78
CA ALA A 42 -18.59 -20.36 2.54
C ALA A 42 -19.39 -19.30 1.77
N VAL A 43 -20.28 -18.56 2.44
CA VAL A 43 -21.05 -17.46 1.83
C VAL A 43 -20.14 -16.36 1.28
N ALA A 44 -19.08 -16.01 2.01
CA ALA A 44 -18.12 -15.02 1.53
C ALA A 44 -17.34 -15.48 0.29
N LEU A 45 -16.97 -16.77 0.25
CA LEU A 45 -16.30 -17.39 -0.89
C LEU A 45 -17.22 -17.50 -2.11
N GLU A 46 -18.47 -17.92 -1.92
CA GLU A 46 -19.48 -17.99 -2.98
C GLU A 46 -19.75 -16.61 -3.57
N ARG A 47 -19.93 -15.58 -2.72
CA ARG A 47 -20.09 -14.20 -3.17
C ARG A 47 -18.89 -13.74 -3.99
N ARG A 48 -17.67 -14.13 -3.59
CA ARG A 48 -16.44 -13.77 -4.31
C ARG A 48 -16.36 -14.50 -5.65
N LEU A 49 -16.64 -15.80 -5.67
CA LEU A 49 -16.69 -16.64 -6.86
C LEU A 49 -17.70 -16.07 -7.87
N ALA A 50 -18.92 -15.77 -7.43
CA ALA A 50 -19.94 -15.15 -8.27
C ALA A 50 -19.49 -13.80 -8.85
N SER A 51 -18.72 -13.00 -8.10
CA SER A 51 -18.18 -11.73 -8.60
C SER A 51 -17.08 -11.91 -9.64
N THR A 52 -16.27 -12.98 -9.55
CA THR A 52 -15.15 -13.25 -10.46
C THR A 52 -15.53 -14.11 -11.67
N SER A 53 -16.68 -14.79 -11.62
CA SER A 53 -17.23 -15.62 -12.70
C SER A 53 -18.27 -14.90 -13.56
N ARG A 54 -18.36 -13.58 -13.48
CA ARG A 54 -19.16 -12.76 -14.40
C ARG A 54 -18.59 -12.89 -15.82
N LYS A 55 -19.37 -12.55 -16.84
CA LYS A 55 -18.88 -12.53 -18.23
C LYS A 55 -17.58 -11.69 -18.29
N PRO A 56 -16.46 -12.24 -18.76
CA PRO A 56 -15.20 -11.50 -18.82
C PRO A 56 -15.29 -10.40 -19.89
N GLU A 57 -14.82 -9.21 -19.54
CA GLU A 57 -14.77 -8.03 -20.43
C GLU A 57 -13.35 -7.74 -20.93
N THR A 58 -12.33 -8.34 -20.30
CA THR A 58 -10.92 -8.09 -20.59
C THR A 58 -10.14 -9.39 -20.81
N ALA A 59 -9.03 -9.31 -21.54
CA ALA A 59 -8.16 -10.47 -21.76
C ALA A 59 -7.63 -11.05 -20.43
N HIS A 60 -7.32 -10.18 -19.47
CA HIS A 60 -6.90 -10.60 -18.13
C HIS A 60 -8.02 -11.32 -17.36
N GLU A 61 -9.28 -10.91 -17.50
CA GLU A 61 -10.41 -11.61 -16.87
C GLU A 61 -10.64 -12.99 -17.49
N THR A 62 -10.58 -13.09 -18.82
CA THR A 62 -10.68 -14.37 -19.53
C THR A 62 -9.58 -15.32 -19.10
N TRP A 63 -8.32 -14.86 -19.05
CA TRP A 63 -7.20 -15.64 -18.54
C TRP A 63 -7.45 -16.13 -17.11
N PHE A 64 -7.87 -15.25 -16.20
CA PHE A 64 -8.12 -15.62 -14.80
C PHE A 64 -9.20 -16.70 -14.68
N GLN A 65 -10.27 -16.60 -15.47
CA GLN A 65 -11.36 -17.57 -15.46
C GLN A 65 -10.93 -18.93 -16.04
N ASN A 66 -10.16 -18.93 -17.13
CA ASN A 66 -9.64 -20.15 -17.73
C ASN A 66 -8.68 -20.87 -16.78
N GLU A 67 -7.80 -20.14 -16.10
CA GLU A 67 -6.78 -20.71 -15.22
C GLU A 67 -7.38 -21.18 -13.88
N TYR A 68 -8.21 -20.36 -13.24
CA TYR A 68 -8.62 -20.58 -11.84
C TYR A 68 -10.12 -20.82 -11.65
N GLY A 69 -10.95 -20.64 -12.68
CA GLY A 69 -12.41 -20.71 -12.56
C GLY A 69 -12.91 -22.05 -12.01
N GLU A 70 -12.54 -23.16 -12.67
CA GLU A 70 -12.93 -24.50 -12.23
C GLU A 70 -12.26 -24.91 -10.91
N GLN A 71 -11.00 -24.51 -10.70
CA GLN A 71 -10.29 -24.77 -9.44
C GLN A 71 -11.00 -24.11 -8.26
N LEU A 72 -11.44 -22.86 -8.41
CA LEU A 72 -12.18 -22.13 -7.39
C LEU A 72 -13.58 -22.72 -7.17
N LYS A 73 -14.31 -23.08 -8.23
CA LYS A 73 -15.63 -23.75 -8.11
C LYS A 73 -15.52 -25.08 -7.36
N SER A 74 -14.53 -25.89 -7.71
CA SER A 74 -14.25 -27.16 -7.05
C SER A 74 -13.86 -26.95 -5.58
N ALA A 75 -12.93 -26.02 -5.29
CA ALA A 75 -12.50 -25.72 -3.93
C ALA A 75 -13.64 -25.21 -3.04
N VAL A 76 -14.51 -24.32 -3.56
CA VAL A 76 -15.69 -23.82 -2.82
C VAL A 76 -16.71 -24.92 -2.59
N SER A 77 -16.97 -25.76 -3.59
CA SER A 77 -17.90 -26.90 -3.45
C SER A 77 -17.40 -27.91 -2.42
N ALA A 78 -16.12 -28.27 -2.48
CA ALA A 78 -15.48 -29.15 -1.51
C ALA A 78 -15.48 -28.53 -0.09
N PHE A 79 -15.23 -27.23 0.04
CA PHE A 79 -15.24 -26.53 1.33
C PHE A 79 -16.61 -26.58 2.04
N LYS A 80 -17.71 -26.66 1.28
CA LYS A 80 -19.06 -26.78 1.83
C LYS A 80 -19.38 -28.18 2.35
N VAL A 81 -18.69 -29.20 1.87
CA VAL A 81 -18.90 -30.59 2.30
C VAL A 81 -18.15 -30.81 3.61
N PRO A 82 -18.82 -31.21 4.70
CA PRO A 82 -18.14 -31.50 5.95
C PRO A 82 -17.15 -32.66 5.80
N PRO A 83 -15.92 -32.54 6.33
CA PRO A 83 -14.93 -33.61 6.26
C PRO A 83 -15.35 -34.81 7.11
N THR A 84 -15.03 -36.01 6.64
CA THR A 84 -15.34 -37.28 7.33
C THR A 84 -14.46 -37.55 8.55
N SER A 85 -13.31 -36.89 8.67
CA SER A 85 -12.37 -37.08 9.78
C SER A 85 -11.60 -35.80 10.15
N ALA A 86 -11.02 -35.81 11.36
CA ALA A 86 -10.19 -34.71 11.88
C ALA A 86 -8.89 -34.48 11.08
N ALA A 87 -8.36 -35.53 10.42
CA ALA A 87 -7.18 -35.42 9.57
C ALA A 87 -7.48 -34.57 8.33
N VAL A 88 -8.57 -34.90 7.64
CA VAL A 88 -9.02 -34.19 6.42
C VAL A 88 -9.41 -32.74 6.74
N LEU A 89 -9.90 -32.46 7.95
CA LEU A 89 -10.25 -31.11 8.40
C LEU A 89 -9.08 -30.11 8.28
N ALA A 90 -7.83 -30.57 8.41
CA ALA A 90 -6.65 -29.71 8.25
C ALA A 90 -6.41 -29.31 6.78
N ASP A 91 -6.76 -30.20 5.84
CA ASP A 91 -6.51 -30.03 4.42
C ASP A 91 -7.61 -29.27 3.68
N VAL A 92 -8.76 -29.00 4.32
CA VAL A 92 -9.91 -28.32 3.67
C VAL A 92 -9.56 -26.93 3.11
N TRP A 93 -8.54 -26.27 3.66
CA TRP A 93 -8.08 -24.96 3.16
C TRP A 93 -6.96 -25.04 2.11
N ARG A 94 -6.32 -26.20 1.96
CA ARG A 94 -5.15 -26.41 1.11
C ARG A 94 -5.38 -26.04 -0.37
N PRO A 95 -6.55 -26.31 -1.00
CA PRO A 95 -6.81 -25.85 -2.37
C PRO A 95 -6.73 -24.32 -2.51
N PHE A 96 -7.23 -23.57 -1.52
CA PHE A 96 -7.15 -22.11 -1.54
C PHE A 96 -5.72 -21.60 -1.37
N ASP A 97 -4.91 -22.26 -0.54
CA ASP A 97 -3.49 -21.91 -0.38
C ASP A 97 -2.70 -22.16 -1.68
N ALA A 98 -2.98 -23.27 -2.38
CA ALA A 98 -2.37 -23.57 -3.68
C ALA A 98 -2.74 -22.51 -4.74
N ILE A 99 -4.03 -22.18 -4.85
CA ILE A 99 -4.52 -21.13 -5.76
C ILE A 99 -3.88 -19.77 -5.39
N ALA A 100 -3.82 -19.43 -4.11
CA ALA A 100 -3.24 -18.17 -3.64
C ALA A 100 -1.73 -18.09 -3.93
N ALA A 101 -0.99 -19.19 -3.75
CA ALA A 101 0.43 -19.26 -4.06
C ALA A 101 0.69 -19.09 -5.56
N SER A 102 -0.09 -19.75 -6.42
CA SER A 102 -0.02 -19.59 -7.87
C SER A 102 -0.40 -18.18 -8.33
N LEU A 103 -1.47 -17.60 -7.76
CA LEU A 103 -1.85 -16.22 -8.08
C LEU A 103 -0.80 -15.20 -7.61
N ALA A 104 -0.12 -15.48 -6.48
CA ALA A 104 0.91 -14.60 -5.95
C ALA A 104 2.12 -14.47 -6.89
N THR A 105 2.45 -15.49 -7.70
CA THR A 105 3.54 -15.39 -8.68
C THR A 105 3.18 -14.39 -9.79
N HIS A 106 1.95 -14.43 -10.28
CA HIS A 106 1.43 -13.51 -11.30
C HIS A 106 1.33 -12.06 -10.77
N GLN A 107 1.01 -11.89 -9.49
CA GLN A 107 0.92 -10.57 -8.85
C GLN A 107 2.27 -9.93 -8.50
N ARG A 108 3.41 -10.60 -8.76
CA ARG A 108 4.76 -10.03 -8.57
C ARG A 108 5.20 -9.14 -9.74
N LYS A 109 4.50 -9.19 -10.88
CA LYS A 109 4.81 -8.32 -12.02
C LYS A 109 4.66 -6.85 -11.59
N PRO A 110 5.73 -6.03 -11.67
CA PRO A 110 5.70 -4.64 -11.24
C PRO A 110 4.96 -3.75 -12.24
N THR A 111 4.73 -4.25 -13.46
CA THR A 111 4.06 -3.56 -14.55
C THR A 111 3.00 -4.45 -15.17
N ILE A 112 1.94 -3.83 -15.68
CA ILE A 112 0.90 -4.46 -16.49
C ILE A 112 0.62 -3.58 -17.70
N THR A 113 0.23 -4.21 -18.81
CA THR A 113 -0.21 -3.52 -20.02
C THR A 113 -1.66 -3.09 -19.87
N LEU A 114 -1.97 -1.85 -20.25
CA LEU A 114 -3.31 -1.29 -20.11
C LEU A 114 -4.32 -2.01 -21.01
N SER A 115 -3.92 -2.46 -22.20
CA SER A 115 -4.77 -3.21 -23.13
C SER A 115 -5.30 -4.52 -22.52
N ASP A 116 -4.49 -5.19 -21.70
CA ASP A 116 -4.88 -6.45 -21.05
C ASP A 116 -5.97 -6.28 -20.00
N VAL A 117 -6.01 -5.11 -19.35
CA VAL A 117 -6.88 -4.85 -18.17
C VAL A 117 -7.96 -3.79 -18.40
N ALA A 118 -7.83 -2.95 -19.41
CA ALA A 118 -8.75 -1.87 -19.76
C ALA A 118 -8.61 -1.52 -21.25
N PRO A 119 -9.02 -2.41 -22.17
CA PRO A 119 -8.83 -2.21 -23.62
C PRO A 119 -9.52 -0.96 -24.14
N GLN A 120 -10.66 -0.56 -23.57
CA GLN A 120 -11.35 0.69 -23.93
C GLN A 120 -10.51 1.93 -23.62
N MET A 121 -9.75 1.92 -22.52
CA MET A 121 -8.83 3.00 -22.17
C MET A 121 -7.56 2.97 -23.02
N ALA A 122 -7.09 1.79 -23.40
CA ALA A 122 -5.91 1.64 -24.25
C ALA A 122 -6.14 2.15 -25.67
N HIS A 123 -7.33 1.93 -26.23
CA HIS A 123 -7.73 2.45 -27.55
C HIS A 123 -8.34 3.85 -27.48
N PHE A 124 -8.34 4.48 -26.31
CA PHE A 124 -8.86 5.81 -26.15
C PHE A 124 -8.03 6.80 -26.95
N SER A 125 -8.69 7.52 -27.84
CA SER A 125 -8.09 8.60 -28.63
C SER A 125 -8.90 9.86 -28.41
N ALA A 126 -8.20 10.96 -28.14
CA ALA A 126 -8.65 12.35 -28.07
C ALA A 126 -10.12 12.59 -27.71
N SER A 127 -10.36 13.17 -26.54
CA SER A 127 -11.72 13.56 -26.10
C SER A 127 -11.77 14.98 -25.59
N ASP A 128 -12.99 15.50 -25.44
CA ASP A 128 -13.26 16.76 -24.75
C ASP A 128 -13.29 16.58 -23.21
N VAL A 129 -12.94 15.40 -22.69
CA VAL A 129 -12.90 15.14 -21.25
C VAL A 129 -11.72 15.90 -20.64
N PRO A 130 -11.94 16.76 -19.64
CA PRO A 130 -10.89 17.53 -19.02
C PRO A 130 -9.93 16.64 -18.22
N MET A 131 -8.66 17.03 -18.16
CA MET A 131 -7.63 16.34 -17.39
C MET A 131 -7.94 16.43 -15.89
N PRO A 132 -8.00 15.30 -15.17
CA PRO A 132 -8.36 15.28 -13.75
C PRO A 132 -7.47 16.19 -12.90
N GLY A 133 -8.07 17.15 -12.20
CA GLY A 133 -7.37 18.09 -11.34
C GLY A 133 -6.84 19.35 -12.01
N LEU A 134 -6.96 19.49 -13.33
CA LEU A 134 -6.54 20.68 -14.08
C LEU A 134 -7.74 21.51 -14.56
N GLU A 135 -8.97 21.16 -14.15
CA GLU A 135 -10.21 21.82 -14.59
C GLU A 135 -10.27 23.29 -14.15
N LYS A 136 -9.52 23.63 -13.09
CA LYS A 136 -9.48 24.98 -12.49
C LYS A 136 -8.28 25.82 -12.94
N ASN A 137 -7.48 25.34 -13.90
CA ASN A 137 -6.36 26.10 -14.46
C ASN A 137 -6.81 27.23 -15.41
N VAL A 138 -8.12 27.52 -15.49
CA VAL A 138 -8.58 28.86 -15.87
C VAL A 138 -8.18 29.80 -14.74
N THR A 139 -6.92 30.21 -14.75
CA THR A 139 -6.42 31.26 -13.87
C THR A 139 -7.23 32.52 -14.11
N PRO A 140 -7.82 33.14 -13.07
CA PRO A 140 -8.11 34.57 -13.07
C PRO A 140 -6.84 35.44 -13.13
N TYR A 141 -5.66 34.84 -13.29
CA TYR A 141 -4.34 35.38 -12.99
C TYR A 141 -3.41 35.50 -14.22
N GLU A 142 -3.90 35.27 -15.45
CA GLU A 142 -3.11 35.45 -16.69
C GLU A 142 -3.83 36.33 -17.74
N SER A 143 -4.61 37.32 -17.29
CA SER A 143 -5.15 38.36 -18.19
C SER A 143 -4.55 39.72 -17.85
N PHE A 144 -3.25 39.88 -18.08
CA PHE A 144 -2.63 41.12 -18.56
C PHE A 144 -1.20 40.76 -19.00
N GLU A 145 -0.84 41.04 -20.25
CA GLU A 145 0.52 40.93 -20.84
C GLU A 145 0.95 39.64 -21.57
N SER A 146 0.07 38.95 -22.30
CA SER A 146 0.54 38.10 -23.41
C SER A 146 -0.44 38.08 -24.58
N PHE A 147 -0.11 38.86 -25.61
CA PHE A 147 -0.72 38.79 -26.94
C PHE A 147 -0.17 37.55 -27.67
N CYS A 148 -0.76 36.38 -27.40
CA CYS A 148 -0.66 35.19 -28.25
C CYS A 148 -2.05 34.50 -28.26
N PRO A 149 -2.85 34.63 -29.33
CA PRO A 149 -4.25 34.25 -29.33
C PRO A 149 -4.51 32.78 -29.72
N ASP A 150 -3.69 31.84 -29.26
CA ASP A 150 -3.93 30.40 -29.45
C ASP A 150 -4.00 29.67 -28.09
N LEU A 151 -5.24 29.47 -27.61
CA LEU A 151 -5.69 28.39 -26.72
C LEU A 151 -5.12 28.29 -25.27
N GLN A 152 -5.46 29.23 -24.38
CA GLN A 152 -5.56 28.98 -22.93
C GLN A 152 -6.83 28.14 -22.63
N GLY A 153 -6.88 26.94 -23.20
CA GLY A 153 -8.00 26.00 -23.09
C GLY A 153 -7.82 25.01 -21.95
N ILE A 154 -8.93 24.44 -21.48
CA ILE A 154 -8.91 23.31 -20.53
C ILE A 154 -8.11 22.17 -21.17
N ILE A 155 -7.07 21.70 -20.48
CA ILE A 155 -6.27 20.56 -20.95
C ILE A 155 -7.18 19.33 -20.91
N THR A 156 -7.39 18.69 -22.06
CA THR A 156 -8.22 17.49 -22.17
C THR A 156 -7.37 16.23 -22.28
N ILE A 157 -7.99 15.07 -22.09
CA ILE A 157 -7.32 13.77 -22.21
C ILE A 157 -7.14 13.44 -23.70
N SER A 158 -5.87 13.29 -24.11
CA SER A 158 -5.49 12.83 -25.45
C SER A 158 -5.38 11.31 -25.53
N SER A 159 -4.65 10.68 -24.60
CA SER A 159 -4.47 9.22 -24.56
C SER A 159 -3.98 8.73 -23.19
N PHE A 160 -3.97 7.42 -22.98
CA PHE A 160 -3.40 6.79 -21.79
C PHE A 160 -2.07 6.09 -22.12
N CYS A 161 -1.12 6.13 -21.18
CA CYS A 161 0.11 5.35 -21.32
C CYS A 161 -0.20 3.85 -21.27
N GLU A 162 0.43 3.09 -22.17
CA GLU A 162 0.27 1.63 -22.28
C GLU A 162 0.71 0.90 -21.00
N GLN A 163 1.81 1.33 -20.38
CA GLN A 163 2.33 0.67 -19.18
C GLN A 163 1.78 1.29 -17.90
N VAL A 164 1.25 0.44 -17.02
CA VAL A 164 0.80 0.80 -15.67
C VAL A 164 1.70 0.13 -14.64
N VAL A 165 2.29 0.94 -13.76
CA VAL A 165 3.20 0.46 -12.71
C VAL A 165 2.40 0.14 -11.45
N ILE A 166 2.65 -1.00 -10.83
CA ILE A 166 2.04 -1.43 -9.57
C ILE A 166 3.04 -1.19 -8.45
N LEU A 167 2.70 -0.33 -7.48
CA LEU A 167 3.60 -0.08 -6.35
C LEU A 167 3.59 -1.25 -5.36
N SER A 168 4.76 -1.64 -4.90
CA SER A 168 4.98 -2.76 -3.97
C SER A 168 4.60 -2.43 -2.53
N THR A 169 3.33 -2.09 -2.30
CA THR A 169 2.76 -1.82 -0.96
C THR A 169 1.60 -2.77 -0.67
N LYS A 170 1.11 -2.78 0.58
CA LYS A 170 -0.01 -3.63 1.00
C LYS A 170 -1.26 -3.44 0.13
N THR A 171 -1.53 -2.21 -0.30
CA THR A 171 -2.73 -1.86 -1.10
C THR A 171 -2.49 -1.93 -2.61
N LYS A 172 -1.24 -2.17 -3.06
CA LYS A 172 -0.85 -2.31 -4.47
C LYS A 172 -1.48 -1.26 -5.42
N PRO A 173 -1.36 0.04 -5.11
CA PRO A 173 -1.94 1.09 -5.96
C PRO A 173 -1.22 1.17 -7.31
N LYS A 174 -1.90 1.69 -8.32
CA LYS A 174 -1.39 1.74 -9.70
C LYS A 174 -0.94 3.15 -10.07
N LYS A 175 0.31 3.32 -10.50
CA LYS A 175 0.82 4.56 -11.09
C LYS A 175 0.54 4.51 -12.59
N LEU A 176 -0.33 5.40 -13.07
CA LEU A 176 -0.76 5.51 -14.46
C LEU A 176 -0.36 6.87 -15.03
N GLY A 177 -0.06 6.90 -16.32
CA GLY A 177 0.21 8.13 -17.07
C GLY A 177 -0.91 8.43 -18.04
N ILE A 178 -1.28 9.70 -18.16
CA ILE A 178 -2.27 10.22 -19.09
C ILE A 178 -1.60 11.33 -19.89
N VAL A 179 -1.77 11.33 -21.21
CA VAL A 179 -1.24 12.39 -22.10
C VAL A 179 -2.34 13.42 -22.29
N GLY A 180 -2.01 14.70 -22.08
CA GLY A 180 -2.91 15.83 -22.31
C GLY A 180 -2.96 16.25 -23.78
N SER A 181 -3.95 17.07 -24.13
CA SER A 181 -4.03 17.75 -25.43
C SER A 181 -2.84 18.68 -25.71
N ASP A 182 -2.12 19.10 -24.66
CA ASP A 182 -0.86 19.84 -24.71
C ASP A 182 0.37 18.96 -24.99
N GLY A 183 0.18 17.66 -25.22
CA GLY A 183 1.25 16.69 -25.44
C GLY A 183 2.04 16.32 -24.19
N LYS A 184 1.71 16.86 -23.01
CA LYS A 184 2.43 16.57 -21.76
C LYS A 184 1.87 15.33 -21.08
N LYS A 185 2.75 14.61 -20.37
CA LYS A 185 2.39 13.44 -19.57
C LYS A 185 2.07 13.84 -18.13
N TYR A 186 0.83 13.58 -17.72
CA TYR A 186 0.34 13.74 -16.36
C TYR A 186 0.28 12.39 -15.67
N THR A 187 0.91 12.27 -14.51
CA THR A 187 1.01 11.00 -13.80
C THR A 187 0.12 11.01 -12.56
N TYR A 188 -0.58 9.90 -12.33
CA TYR A 188 -1.51 9.73 -11.21
C TYR A 188 -1.28 8.40 -10.50
N LEU A 189 -1.60 8.40 -9.22
CA LEU A 189 -1.72 7.21 -8.39
C LEU A 189 -3.21 6.84 -8.25
N LEU A 190 -3.61 5.75 -8.88
CA LEU A 190 -4.93 5.14 -8.73
C LEU A 190 -4.96 4.31 -7.43
N LYS A 191 -5.77 4.78 -6.48
CA LYS A 191 -6.11 4.06 -5.26
C LYS A 191 -7.44 3.34 -5.46
N GLY A 192 -7.46 2.04 -5.14
CA GLY A 192 -8.66 1.22 -5.15
C GLY A 192 -8.99 0.71 -3.74
N ARG A 193 -10.27 0.50 -3.47
CA ARG A 193 -10.85 0.14 -2.16
C ARG A 193 -10.58 1.19 -1.07
N GLU A 194 -10.47 2.44 -1.47
CA GLU A 194 -10.20 3.58 -0.60
C GLU A 194 -11.10 4.75 -1.02
N ASP A 195 -11.67 5.44 -0.04
CA ASP A 195 -12.52 6.62 -0.27
C ASP A 195 -11.67 7.87 -0.10
N LEU A 196 -11.39 8.56 -1.21
CA LEU A 196 -10.51 9.74 -1.25
C LEU A 196 -11.25 11.06 -1.04
N ARG A 197 -12.53 11.05 -0.67
CA ARG A 197 -13.30 12.29 -0.49
C ARG A 197 -12.75 13.15 0.63
N LEU A 198 -12.26 12.55 1.72
CA LEU A 198 -11.64 13.30 2.81
C LEU A 198 -10.34 13.97 2.35
N ASP A 199 -9.47 13.24 1.68
CA ASP A 199 -8.23 13.76 1.09
C ASP A 199 -8.49 14.93 0.14
N ALA A 200 -9.50 14.81 -0.73
CA ALA A 200 -9.91 15.89 -1.62
C ALA A 200 -10.36 17.15 -0.86
N ARG A 201 -11.07 17.00 0.27
CA ARG A 201 -11.46 18.14 1.11
C ARG A 201 -10.27 18.78 1.82
N ILE A 202 -9.29 17.99 2.23
CA ILE A 202 -8.04 18.53 2.80
C ILE A 202 -7.29 19.34 1.73
N MET A 203 -7.17 18.84 0.50
CA MET A 203 -6.51 19.59 -0.58
C MET A 203 -7.24 20.89 -0.91
N GLN A 204 -8.58 20.88 -0.92
CA GLN A 204 -9.38 22.09 -1.08
C GLN A 204 -9.17 23.09 0.07
N PHE A 205 -9.08 22.60 1.31
CA PHE A 205 -8.79 23.44 2.46
C PHE A 205 -7.39 24.09 2.34
N LEU A 206 -6.37 23.33 1.94
CA LEU A 206 -5.03 23.86 1.69
C LEU A 206 -5.02 24.92 0.58
N GLN A 207 -5.84 24.73 -0.46
CA GLN A 207 -6.03 25.74 -1.50
C GLN A 207 -6.62 27.05 -0.92
N ALA A 208 -7.62 26.96 -0.05
CA ALA A 208 -8.18 28.13 0.64
C ALA A 208 -7.16 28.82 1.55
N VAL A 209 -6.35 28.04 2.28
CA VAL A 209 -5.23 28.57 3.09
C VAL A 209 -4.24 29.34 2.21
N ASN A 210 -3.90 28.82 1.05
CA ASN A 210 -3.00 29.50 0.11
C ASN A 210 -3.59 30.83 -0.40
N SER A 211 -4.90 30.91 -0.65
CA SER A 211 -5.56 32.18 -0.99
C SER A 211 -5.46 33.22 0.12
N LEU A 212 -5.56 32.78 1.39
CA LEU A 212 -5.38 33.66 2.55
C LEU A 212 -3.92 34.11 2.71
N LEU A 213 -2.96 33.18 2.58
CA LEU A 213 -1.53 33.49 2.61
C LEU A 213 -1.15 34.49 1.51
N TYR A 214 -1.71 34.33 0.32
CA TYR A 214 -1.49 35.27 -0.77
C TYR A 214 -2.08 36.65 -0.46
N SER A 215 -3.26 36.72 0.13
CA SER A 215 -3.91 37.99 0.49
C SER A 215 -3.14 38.79 1.54
N CYS A 216 -2.37 38.12 2.41
CA CYS A 216 -1.51 38.75 3.41
C CYS A 216 -0.19 39.23 2.79
N LYS A 217 0.11 40.54 2.89
CA LYS A 217 1.33 41.14 2.33
C LYS A 217 2.61 40.51 2.90
N ASP A 218 2.69 40.31 4.21
CA ASP A 218 3.87 39.75 4.86
C ASP A 218 4.12 38.30 4.43
N ALA A 219 3.08 37.48 4.40
CA ALA A 219 3.18 36.10 3.94
C ALA A 219 3.54 36.01 2.44
N ARG A 220 2.97 36.87 1.59
CA ARG A 220 3.30 36.97 0.17
C ARG A 220 4.75 37.40 -0.06
N SER A 221 5.25 38.37 0.70
CA SER A 221 6.64 38.85 0.61
C SER A 221 7.66 37.76 0.95
N ARG A 222 7.27 36.79 1.78
CA ARG A 222 8.04 35.60 2.15
C ARG A 222 7.73 34.39 1.26
N SER A 223 6.90 34.55 0.24
CA SER A 223 6.45 33.48 -0.66
C SER A 223 5.91 32.24 0.08
N LEU A 224 5.21 32.44 1.19
CA LEU A 224 4.63 31.34 1.97
C LEU A 224 3.54 30.65 1.17
N PHE A 225 3.73 29.35 0.95
CA PHE A 225 2.78 28.54 0.19
C PHE A 225 2.81 27.10 0.69
N VAL A 226 1.64 26.53 0.92
CA VAL A 226 1.48 25.11 1.26
C VAL A 226 1.34 24.33 -0.04
N ARG A 227 2.36 23.52 -0.35
CA ARG A 227 2.32 22.59 -1.48
C ARG A 227 1.16 21.60 -1.27
N HIS A 228 0.32 21.50 -2.28
CA HIS A 228 -0.82 20.58 -2.34
C HIS A 228 -0.84 19.92 -3.72
N TYR A 229 -1.61 18.85 -3.86
CA TYR A 229 -1.74 18.07 -5.09
C TYR A 229 -3.22 17.81 -5.36
N SER A 230 -3.56 17.51 -6.61
CA SER A 230 -4.94 17.16 -6.94
C SER A 230 -5.33 15.77 -6.42
N VAL A 231 -6.58 15.67 -5.96
CA VAL A 231 -7.24 14.41 -5.64
C VAL A 231 -8.60 14.40 -6.33
N THR A 232 -8.82 13.41 -7.19
CA THR A 232 -10.06 13.24 -7.95
C THR A 232 -10.75 11.94 -7.52
N PRO A 233 -11.76 12.00 -6.62
CA PRO A 233 -12.57 10.85 -6.29
C PRO A 233 -13.35 10.36 -7.53
N ILE A 234 -13.21 9.08 -7.88
CA ILE A 234 -13.97 8.47 -8.99
C ILE A 234 -15.25 7.82 -8.44
N SER A 235 -15.16 7.19 -7.28
CA SER A 235 -16.28 6.56 -6.58
C SER A 235 -16.02 6.54 -5.07
N GLY A 236 -16.99 6.07 -4.27
CA GLY A 236 -16.79 5.85 -2.83
C GLY A 236 -15.77 4.75 -2.48
N ARG A 237 -15.07 4.17 -3.47
CA ARG A 237 -14.04 3.14 -3.27
C ARG A 237 -12.83 3.30 -4.19
N ALA A 238 -12.75 4.35 -4.99
CA ALA A 238 -11.61 4.56 -5.86
C ALA A 238 -11.43 6.04 -6.20
N GLY A 239 -10.18 6.43 -6.47
CA GLY A 239 -9.88 7.75 -6.99
C GLY A 239 -8.43 7.89 -7.41
N LEU A 240 -8.14 9.04 -8.01
CA LEU A 240 -6.82 9.42 -8.49
C LEU A 240 -6.20 10.42 -7.52
N ILE A 241 -4.91 10.24 -7.25
CA ILE A 241 -4.08 11.23 -6.57
C ILE A 241 -3.02 11.66 -7.58
N GLN A 242 -2.86 12.96 -7.81
CA GLN A 242 -1.80 13.46 -8.67
C GLN A 242 -0.44 13.00 -8.14
N TRP A 243 0.39 12.48 -9.04
CA TRP A 243 1.74 12.11 -8.71
C TRP A 243 2.59 13.38 -8.57
N VAL A 244 3.33 13.47 -7.47
CA VAL A 244 4.27 14.56 -7.23
C VAL A 244 5.67 14.03 -7.53
N ASP A 245 6.30 14.58 -8.57
CA ASP A 245 7.66 14.25 -8.93
C ASP A 245 8.69 15.03 -8.09
N ASN A 246 9.94 14.58 -8.13
CA ASN A 246 11.08 15.24 -7.46
C ASN A 246 10.92 15.40 -5.94
N VAL A 247 10.31 14.40 -5.30
CA VAL A 247 10.17 14.33 -3.83
C VAL A 247 10.91 13.13 -3.27
N ILE A 248 11.52 13.32 -2.11
CA ILE A 248 12.20 12.26 -1.34
C ILE A 248 11.56 12.23 0.05
N SER A 249 11.18 11.05 0.52
CA SER A 249 10.69 10.91 1.89
C SER A 249 11.83 11.03 2.89
N ILE A 250 11.59 11.70 4.03
CA ILE A 250 12.57 11.80 5.13
C ILE A 250 13.06 10.41 5.56
N TYR A 251 12.19 9.40 5.53
CA TYR A 251 12.56 8.02 5.83
C TYR A 251 13.56 7.43 4.82
N SER A 252 13.48 7.82 3.54
CA SER A 252 14.45 7.38 2.53
C SER A 252 15.83 7.99 2.77
N VAL A 253 15.89 9.25 3.20
CA VAL A 253 17.15 9.89 3.63
C VAL A 253 17.76 9.13 4.82
N PHE A 254 16.94 8.82 5.83
CA PHE A 254 17.38 8.03 6.99
C PHE A 254 17.88 6.64 6.60
N LYS A 255 17.14 5.92 5.76
CA LYS A 255 17.53 4.58 5.28
C LYS A 255 18.83 4.62 4.47
N SER A 256 18.99 5.61 3.59
CA SER A 256 20.22 5.80 2.80
C SER A 256 21.44 5.95 3.71
N TRP A 257 21.33 6.80 4.74
CA TRP A 257 22.37 6.95 5.75
C TRP A 257 22.70 5.64 6.47
N GLN A 258 21.69 4.86 6.88
CA GLN A 258 21.94 3.56 7.53
C GLN A 258 22.71 2.60 6.62
N SER A 259 22.32 2.51 5.34
CA SER A 259 23.02 1.68 4.35
C SER A 259 24.49 2.10 4.22
N HIS A 260 24.77 3.41 4.14
CA HIS A 260 26.14 3.91 4.01
C HIS A 260 26.99 3.64 5.26
N MET A 261 26.42 3.77 6.46
CA MET A 261 27.13 3.44 7.71
C MET A 261 27.50 1.97 7.77
N GLN A 262 26.62 1.08 7.31
CA GLN A 262 26.86 -0.36 7.33
C GLN A 262 27.97 -0.77 6.34
N VAL A 263 27.97 -0.19 5.14
CA VAL A 263 29.05 -0.40 4.15
C VAL A 263 30.39 0.11 4.71
N GLY A 264 30.42 1.28 5.34
CA GLY A 264 31.64 1.82 5.95
C GLY A 264 32.20 0.95 7.08
N GLN A 265 31.33 0.33 7.90
CA GLN A 265 31.76 -0.60 8.95
C GLN A 265 32.33 -1.90 8.41
N VAL A 266 31.71 -2.49 7.37
CA VAL A 266 32.20 -3.71 6.74
C VAL A 266 33.59 -3.49 6.14
N SER A 267 33.80 -2.38 5.44
CA SER A 267 35.11 -2.02 4.86
C SER A 267 36.19 -1.78 5.91
N ALA A 268 35.85 -1.25 7.08
CA ALA A 268 36.81 -1.02 8.17
C ALA A 268 37.21 -2.31 8.91
N SER A 269 36.37 -3.34 8.89
CA SER A 269 36.61 -4.61 9.58
C SER A 269 37.44 -5.65 8.82
N GLY A 270 38.01 -5.31 7.65
CA GLY A 270 38.97 -6.16 6.93
C GLY A 270 38.38 -7.46 6.34
N ALA A 271 37.06 -7.67 6.39
CA ALA A 271 36.38 -8.83 5.82
C ALA A 271 36.17 -8.67 4.29
N GLY A 272 37.25 -8.40 3.56
CA GLY A 272 37.26 -8.38 2.10
C GLY A 272 37.62 -9.77 1.55
N ASN A 273 36.63 -10.66 1.41
CA ASN A 273 36.56 -11.71 0.36
C ASN A 273 35.54 -12.81 0.71
N GLY A 274 34.26 -12.47 0.69
CA GLY A 274 33.22 -13.48 0.60
C GLY A 274 32.03 -12.89 -0.14
N ASN A 275 31.53 -13.61 -1.15
CA ASN A 275 30.25 -13.38 -1.82
C ASN A 275 29.06 -13.61 -0.84
N GLY A 276 29.11 -13.01 0.35
CA GLY A 276 28.05 -13.01 1.34
C GLY A 276 27.18 -11.77 1.13
N ALA A 277 25.89 -11.98 0.90
CA ALA A 277 24.91 -10.90 0.83
C ALA A 277 25.10 -9.93 2.01
N HIS A 278 25.23 -8.63 1.72
CA HIS A 278 25.30 -7.60 2.77
C HIS A 278 24.14 -7.79 3.76
N PRO A 279 24.39 -7.78 5.09
CA PRO A 279 23.33 -7.93 6.07
C PRO A 279 22.27 -6.84 5.86
N PRO A 280 20.97 -7.17 5.89
CA PRO A 280 19.92 -6.21 5.62
C PRO A 280 19.92 -5.09 6.67
N VAL A 281 19.69 -3.85 6.22
CA VAL A 281 19.53 -2.68 7.09
C VAL A 281 18.46 -2.97 8.15
N PRO A 282 18.76 -2.79 9.45
CA PRO A 282 17.82 -3.11 10.51
C PRO A 282 16.58 -2.23 10.41
N ARG A 283 15.40 -2.84 10.59
CA ARG A 283 14.13 -2.08 10.56
C ARG A 283 14.02 -1.23 11.82
N PRO A 284 13.30 -0.09 11.78
CA PRO A 284 13.09 0.73 12.97
C PRO A 284 12.51 -0.03 14.17
N SER A 285 11.64 -1.01 13.91
CA SER A 285 11.11 -1.90 14.96
C SER A 285 12.21 -2.71 15.63
N ASP A 286 13.14 -3.27 14.85
CA ASP A 286 14.18 -4.15 15.35
C ASP A 286 15.19 -3.35 16.18
N MET A 287 15.56 -2.14 15.72
CA MET A 287 16.40 -1.21 16.47
C MET A 287 15.75 -0.82 17.82
N PHE A 288 14.46 -0.50 17.81
CA PHE A 288 13.74 -0.13 19.02
C PHE A 288 13.63 -1.29 20.01
N TYR A 289 13.17 -2.47 19.55
CA TYR A 289 13.00 -3.64 20.41
C TYR A 289 14.33 -4.19 20.92
N GLY A 290 15.40 -4.08 20.12
CA GLY A 290 16.76 -4.43 20.50
C GLY A 290 17.28 -3.66 21.72
N LYS A 291 16.81 -2.43 21.95
CA LYS A 291 17.21 -1.61 23.12
C LYS A 291 16.21 -1.64 24.26
N ILE A 292 14.91 -1.59 23.96
CA ILE A 292 13.88 -1.49 25.00
C ILE A 292 13.76 -2.78 25.82
N ILE A 293 13.93 -3.95 25.20
CA ILE A 293 13.79 -5.24 25.89
C ILE A 293 14.93 -5.42 26.92
N PRO A 294 16.22 -5.20 26.59
CA PRO A 294 17.27 -5.20 27.60
C PRO A 294 17.05 -4.17 28.71
N ALA A 295 16.68 -2.93 28.37
CA ALA A 295 16.45 -1.87 29.36
C ALA A 295 15.27 -2.17 30.32
N LEU A 296 14.24 -2.87 29.86
CA LEU A 296 13.16 -3.38 30.71
C LEU A 296 13.63 -4.52 31.63
N LYS A 297 14.45 -5.43 31.11
CA LYS A 297 15.04 -6.52 31.90
C LYS A 297 15.97 -5.99 33.00
N GLU A 298 16.77 -4.96 32.73
CA GLU A 298 17.61 -4.25 33.72
C GLU A 298 16.79 -3.69 34.89
N LYS A 299 15.54 -3.28 34.64
CA LYS A 299 14.60 -2.80 35.65
C LYS A 299 13.78 -3.91 36.32
N GLY A 300 14.13 -5.18 36.09
CA GLY A 300 13.45 -6.32 36.70
C GLY A 300 12.15 -6.74 35.99
N ILE A 301 11.78 -6.11 34.88
CA ILE A 301 10.57 -6.42 34.12
C ILE A 301 10.90 -7.55 33.13
N ARG A 302 10.69 -8.80 33.57
CA ARG A 302 11.01 -10.00 32.78
C ARG A 302 9.85 -10.52 31.92
N LYS A 303 8.61 -10.30 32.36
CA LYS A 303 7.41 -10.63 31.56
C LYS A 303 7.04 -9.42 30.72
N VAL A 304 6.67 -9.66 29.47
CA VAL A 304 6.19 -8.62 28.54
C VAL A 304 4.88 -8.07 29.08
N ILE A 305 4.97 -7.01 29.88
CA ILE A 305 3.82 -6.19 30.29
C ILE A 305 3.34 -5.35 29.09
N SER A 306 2.08 -4.90 29.14
CA SER A 306 1.52 -4.04 28.10
C SER A 306 2.39 -2.79 27.91
N ARG A 307 2.52 -2.31 26.67
CA ARG A 307 3.31 -1.10 26.34
C ARG A 307 2.89 0.13 27.14
N ARG A 308 1.61 0.19 27.55
CA ARG A 308 1.06 1.25 28.40
C ARG A 308 1.78 1.33 29.75
N ASP A 309 2.15 0.17 30.30
CA ASP A 309 2.67 0.01 31.66
C ASP A 309 4.20 0.13 31.74
N TRP A 310 4.87 0.37 30.60
CA TRP A 310 6.32 0.51 30.57
C TRP A 310 6.75 1.80 31.29
N PRO A 311 7.78 1.74 32.17
CA PRO A 311 8.30 2.92 32.86
C PRO A 311 8.74 4.03 31.91
N HIS A 312 8.42 5.29 32.24
CA HIS A 312 8.73 6.45 31.39
C HIS A 312 10.24 6.71 31.31
N GLU A 313 10.95 6.43 32.39
CA GLU A 313 12.39 6.58 32.57
C GLU A 313 13.13 5.65 31.62
N VAL A 314 12.64 4.43 31.46
CA VAL A 314 13.18 3.43 30.51
C VAL A 314 12.94 3.88 29.07
N LYS A 315 11.73 4.34 28.74
CA LYS A 315 11.41 4.90 27.40
C LYS A 315 12.31 6.10 27.08
N ARG A 316 12.50 7.01 28.04
CA ARG A 316 13.35 8.21 27.90
C ARG A 316 14.82 7.81 27.72
N LYS A 317 15.35 6.87 28.51
CA LYS A 317 16.72 6.34 28.36
C LYS A 317 16.94 5.82 26.93
N VAL A 318 16.06 4.93 26.46
CA VAL A 318 16.16 4.34 25.12
C VAL A 318 16.03 5.39 24.01
N LEU A 319 15.13 6.37 24.16
CA LEU A 319 15.02 7.48 23.21
C LEU A 319 16.35 8.25 23.11
N LEU A 320 16.93 8.64 24.24
CA LEU A 320 18.19 9.39 24.27
C LEU A 320 19.36 8.58 23.69
N GLU A 321 19.40 7.27 23.94
CA GLU A 321 20.39 6.38 23.33
C GLU A 321 20.23 6.29 21.81
N LEU A 322 19.02 6.13 21.29
CA LEU A 322 18.75 6.11 19.85
C LEU A 322 19.06 7.47 19.19
N MET A 323 18.78 8.58 19.87
CA MET A 323 19.11 9.92 19.38
C MET A 323 20.62 10.17 19.29
N LYS A 324 21.44 9.49 20.09
CA LYS A 324 22.91 9.59 20.02
C LYS A 324 23.49 8.84 18.82
N GLU A 325 22.79 7.81 18.33
CA GLU A 325 23.25 7.01 17.19
C GLU A 325 23.04 7.71 15.84
N VAL A 326 22.05 8.61 15.75
CA VAL A 326 21.67 9.26 14.50
C VAL A 326 22.17 10.71 14.47
N PRO A 327 22.94 11.12 13.44
CA PRO A 327 23.38 12.51 13.28
C PRO A 327 22.21 13.49 13.19
N ARG A 328 22.24 14.56 13.99
CA ARG A 328 21.20 15.60 13.98
C ARG A 328 21.12 16.39 12.66
N GLN A 329 22.21 16.43 11.91
CA GLN A 329 22.35 17.26 10.70
C GLN A 329 22.05 16.48 9.42
N LEU A 330 21.42 15.30 9.50
CA LEU A 330 21.26 14.44 8.33
C LEU A 330 20.52 15.14 7.18
N LEU A 331 19.39 15.79 7.47
CA LEU A 331 18.64 16.55 6.47
C LEU A 331 19.41 17.76 5.94
N HIS A 332 20.11 18.49 6.81
CA HIS A 332 20.92 19.63 6.39
C HIS A 332 22.03 19.21 5.41
N ARG A 333 22.70 18.08 5.67
CA ARG A 333 23.72 17.52 4.79
C ARG A 333 23.13 17.09 3.45
N GLU A 334 21.96 16.45 3.47
CA GLU A 334 21.26 16.05 2.24
C GLU A 334 20.88 17.26 1.37
N ILE A 335 20.36 18.32 1.99
CA ILE A 335 20.02 19.58 1.29
C ILE A 335 21.29 20.24 0.74
N TRP A 336 22.40 20.21 1.48
CA TRP A 336 23.70 20.73 1.01
C TRP A 336 24.22 19.97 -0.21
N CYS A 337 24.32 18.65 -0.11
CA CYS A 337 24.86 17.80 -1.17
C CYS A 337 23.99 17.81 -2.44
N SER A 338 22.68 18.06 -2.31
CA SER A 338 21.76 18.19 -3.45
C SER A 338 21.68 19.61 -4.03
N SER A 339 22.50 20.55 -3.54
CA SER A 339 22.52 21.94 -4.01
C SER A 339 23.74 22.19 -4.89
N GLU A 340 23.53 22.87 -6.02
CA GLU A 340 24.59 23.23 -7.00
C GLU A 340 25.55 24.33 -6.49
N GLY A 341 25.39 24.76 -5.24
CA GLY A 341 26.23 25.78 -4.60
C GLY A 341 25.55 26.44 -3.40
N PHE A 342 26.29 27.35 -2.75
CA PHE A 342 25.85 28.02 -1.51
C PHE A 342 24.55 28.82 -1.67
N LYS A 343 24.38 29.50 -2.82
CA LYS A 343 23.15 30.28 -3.11
C LYS A 343 21.92 29.38 -3.19
N SER A 344 22.00 28.28 -3.96
CA SER A 344 20.92 27.28 -4.09
C SER A 344 20.58 26.64 -2.75
N PHE A 345 21.59 26.36 -1.94
CA PHE A 345 21.41 25.83 -0.59
C PHE A 345 20.64 26.78 0.33
N ASN A 346 21.05 28.05 0.41
CA ASN A 346 20.39 29.04 1.25
C ASN A 346 18.94 29.27 0.84
N THR A 347 18.64 29.27 -0.47
CA THR A 347 17.25 29.41 -0.96
C THR A 347 16.37 28.21 -0.64
N LYS A 348 16.93 27.03 -0.32
CA LYS A 348 16.16 25.85 0.11
C LYS A 348 15.92 25.81 1.63
N LEU A 349 16.70 26.57 2.40
CA LEU A 349 16.65 26.63 3.86
C LEU A 349 15.79 27.79 4.39
N MET A 350 15.82 28.91 3.67
CA MET A 350 14.99 30.10 3.91
C MET A 350 13.62 29.91 3.27
#